data_AF-A0A0N7Z578-F1
#
_entry.id   AF-A0A0N7Z578-F1
#
_cell.length_a   1.000
_cell.length_b   1.000
_cell.length_c   1.000
_cell.angle_alpha   90.00
_cell.angle_beta   90.00
_cell.angle_gamma   90.00
#
_symmetry.space_group_name_H-M   'P 1'
#
loop_
_entity.id
_entity.type
_entity.pdbx_description
1 polymer ?
#
loop_
_entity_poly.entity_id
_entity_poly.type
_entity_poly.pdbx_seq_one_letter_code
_entity_poly.pdbx_strand_id
1 'polypeptide(L)'
;MSDSLIDDVEALDLVSMNELQHQLDRSLKELSVERLKVLVDFAAYLADIESESATQELLAITGLLERIQQNQSTSKTEYRNWRNLRSDV
;
A
#
# COMPACT_ATOMS: atom_id res chain seq x y z
N MET A 1 -14.18 -28.08 -3.50
CA MET A 1 -12.97 -28.19 -2.66
C MET A 1 -11.87 -27.37 -3.32
N SER A 2 -11.98 -26.04 -3.26
CA SER A 2 -11.07 -25.12 -3.97
C SER A 2 -10.69 -23.87 -3.18
N ASP A 3 -11.17 -23.74 -1.93
CA ASP A 3 -10.93 -22.56 -1.07
C ASP A 3 -9.65 -22.68 -0.22
N SER A 4 -9.10 -23.89 -0.07
CA SER A 4 -7.97 -24.17 0.83
C SER A 4 -6.62 -23.65 0.34
N LEU A 5 -6.48 -23.40 -0.97
CA LEU A 5 -5.20 -23.02 -1.58
C LEU A 5 -4.89 -21.52 -1.47
N ILE A 6 -5.90 -20.68 -1.23
CA ILE A 6 -5.73 -19.22 -1.13
C ILE A 6 -5.31 -18.83 0.30
N ASP A 7 -5.93 -19.45 1.31
CA ASP A 7 -5.53 -19.28 2.71
C ASP A 7 -4.08 -19.73 2.98
N ASP A 8 -3.64 -20.80 2.32
CA ASP A 8 -2.26 -21.31 2.49
C ASP A 8 -1.21 -20.38 1.88
N VAL A 9 -1.52 -19.63 0.82
CA VAL A 9 -0.59 -18.69 0.17
C VAL A 9 -0.48 -17.39 0.96
N GLU A 10 -1.59 -16.84 1.45
CA GLU A 10 -1.55 -15.68 2.35
C GLU A 10 -0.88 -16.03 3.68
N ALA A 11 -1.10 -17.24 4.22
CA ALA A 11 -0.41 -17.70 5.43
C ALA A 11 1.10 -17.88 5.21
N LEU A 12 1.54 -18.36 4.04
CA LEU A 12 2.96 -18.45 3.67
C LEU A 12 3.61 -17.07 3.56
N ASP A 13 2.92 -16.10 2.98
CA ASP A 13 3.39 -14.72 2.88
C ASP A 13 3.49 -14.06 4.27
N LEU A 14 2.53 -14.29 5.17
CA LEU A 14 2.57 -13.79 6.54
C LEU A 14 3.68 -14.43 7.39
N VAL A 15 3.94 -15.72 7.20
CA VAL A 15 5.08 -16.42 7.84
C VAL A 15 6.40 -15.84 7.34
N SER A 16 6.50 -15.53 6.04
CA SER A 16 7.67 -14.88 5.47
C SER A 16 7.88 -13.45 6.00
N MET A 17 6.80 -12.70 6.20
CA MET A 17 6.84 -11.34 6.76
C MET A 17 7.34 -11.33 8.21
N ASN A 18 6.82 -12.21 9.06
CA ASN A 18 7.25 -12.30 10.46
C ASN A 18 8.73 -12.71 10.58
N GLU A 19 9.20 -13.63 9.74
CA GLU A 19 10.62 -14.02 9.73
C GLU A 19 11.52 -12.86 9.27
N LEU A 20 11.10 -12.10 8.25
CA LEU A 20 11.82 -10.91 7.79
C LEU A 20 11.88 -9.83 8.87
N GLN A 21 10.79 -9.59 9.60
CA GLN A 21 10.79 -8.65 10.74
C GLN A 21 11.75 -9.09 11.84
N HIS A 22 11.76 -10.38 12.20
CA HIS A 22 12.67 -10.91 13.20
C HIS A 22 14.14 -10.83 12.77
N GLN A 23 14.44 -11.06 11.49
CA GLN A 23 15.80 -10.87 10.97
C GLN A 23 16.23 -9.41 11.05
N LEU A 24 15.35 -8.48 10.67
CA LEU A 24 15.61 -7.04 10.76
C LEU A 24 15.88 -6.61 12.21
N ASP A 25 15.04 -7.03 13.16
CA ASP A 25 15.19 -6.71 14.59
C ASP A 25 16.49 -7.24 15.18
N ARG A 26 16.95 -8.42 14.74
CA ARG A 26 18.26 -8.95 15.14
C ARG A 26 19.38 -8.08 14.58
N SER A 27 19.34 -7.76 13.29
CA SER A 27 20.36 -6.93 12.65
C SER A 27 20.42 -5.51 13.24
N LEU A 28 19.28 -4.89 13.55
CA LEU A 28 19.23 -3.54 14.13
C LEU A 28 19.94 -3.45 15.48
N LYS A 29 19.92 -4.51 16.30
CA LYS A 29 20.57 -4.56 17.61
C LYS A 29 22.10 -4.57 17.54
N GLU A 30 22.67 -4.99 16.41
CA GLU A 30 24.12 -5.15 16.23
C GLU A 30 24.77 -3.95 15.52
N LEU A 31 23.98 -3.00 15.03
CA LEU A 31 24.45 -1.87 14.25
C LEU A 31 24.88 -0.69 15.11
N SER A 32 25.89 0.04 14.64
CA SER A 32 26.25 1.33 15.22
C SER A 32 25.20 2.40 14.90
N VAL A 33 25.19 3.47 15.67
CA VAL A 33 24.27 4.61 15.50
C VAL A 33 24.37 5.21 14.09
N GLU A 34 25.57 5.30 13.52
CA GLU A 34 25.79 5.82 12.16
C GLU A 34 25.12 4.94 11.10
N ARG A 35 25.21 3.61 11.25
CA ARG A 35 24.57 2.67 10.32
C ARG A 35 23.05 2.66 10.48
N LEU A 36 22.55 2.83 11.71
CA LEU A 36 21.13 2.97 11.97
C LEU A 36 20.55 4.22 11.29
N LYS A 37 21.26 5.35 11.30
CA LYS A 37 20.84 6.57 10.57
C LYS A 37 20.67 6.31 9.07
N VAL A 38 21.66 5.66 8.45
CA VAL A 38 21.58 5.29 7.02
C VAL A 38 20.37 4.39 6.73
N LEU A 39 20.05 3.44 7.61
CA LEU A 39 18.86 2.59 7.45
C LEU A 39 17.56 3.37 7.60
N VAL A 40 17.48 4.34 8.52
CA VAL A 40 16.31 5.19 8.68
C VAL A 40 16.08 6.03 7.42
N ASP A 41 17.13 6.66 6.89
CA ASP A 41 17.05 7.47 5.67
C ASP A 41 16.65 6.58 4.47
N PHE A 42 17.18 5.37 4.39
CA PHE A 42 16.83 4.42 3.33
C PHE A 42 15.39 3.90 3.45
N ALA A 43 14.89 3.61 4.65
CA ALA A 43 13.50 3.22 4.87
C ALA A 43 12.53 4.34 4.49
N ALA A 44 12.87 5.59 4.82
CA ALA A 44 12.10 6.75 4.38
C ALA A 44 12.07 6.88 2.85
N TYR A 45 13.20 6.66 2.18
CA TYR A 45 13.28 6.62 0.72
C TYR A 45 12.41 5.52 0.11
N LEU A 46 12.45 4.30 0.65
CA LEU A 46 11.60 3.20 0.15
C LEU A 46 10.10 3.51 0.30
N ALA A 47 9.70 4.07 1.44
CA ALA A 47 8.31 4.47 1.66
C ALA A 47 7.87 5.60 0.70
N ASP A 48 8.78 6.53 0.40
CA ASP A 48 8.54 7.60 -0.56
C ASP A 48 8.41 7.06 -1.99
N ILE A 49 9.26 6.13 -2.43
CA ILE A 49 9.15 5.49 -3.76
C ILE A 49 7.87 4.66 -3.88
N GLU A 50 7.50 3.90 -2.85
CA GLU A 50 6.26 3.12 -2.86
C GLU A 50 5.05 4.05 -3.05
N SER A 51 5.09 5.22 -2.38
CA SER A 51 4.11 6.29 -2.57
C SER A 51 4.22 6.96 -3.96
N GLU A 52 5.43 7.12 -4.49
CA GLU A 52 5.71 7.72 -5.78
C GLU A 52 5.19 6.85 -6.93
N SER A 53 5.34 5.52 -6.87
CA SER A 53 4.79 4.60 -7.89
C SER A 53 3.28 4.75 -8.01
N ALA A 54 2.56 4.73 -6.88
CA ALA A 54 1.11 4.95 -6.85
C ALA A 54 0.75 6.36 -7.37
N THR A 55 1.56 7.37 -7.06
CA THR A 55 1.37 8.74 -7.54
C THR A 55 1.59 8.86 -9.05
N GLN A 56 2.60 8.18 -9.61
CA GLN A 56 2.88 8.14 -11.05
C GLN A 56 1.78 7.41 -11.82
N GLU A 57 1.22 6.33 -11.27
CA GLU A 57 0.04 5.66 -11.85
C GLU A 57 -1.16 6.60 -11.95
N LEU A 58 -1.42 7.40 -10.91
CA LEU A 58 -2.50 8.39 -10.92
C LEU A 58 -2.22 9.53 -11.91
N LEU A 59 -0.97 10.03 -11.99
CA LEU A 59 -0.58 11.06 -12.95
C LEU A 59 -0.64 10.60 -14.41
N ALA A 60 -0.45 9.29 -14.66
CA ALA A 60 -0.59 8.70 -15.99
C ALA A 60 -2.04 8.69 -16.49
N ILE A 61 -3.03 8.81 -15.60
CA ILE A 61 -4.44 8.91 -15.99
C ILE A 61 -4.71 10.31 -16.56
N THR A 62 -4.76 10.39 -17.89
CA THR A 62 -5.04 11.65 -18.59
C THR A 62 -6.37 12.25 -18.14
N GLY A 63 -6.36 13.53 -17.74
CA GLY A 63 -7.55 14.26 -17.33
C GLY A 63 -8.05 13.94 -15.91
N LEU A 64 -7.29 13.18 -15.11
CA LEU A 64 -7.72 12.76 -13.77
C LEU A 64 -7.93 13.96 -12.84
N LEU A 65 -7.02 14.95 -12.85
CA LEU A 65 -7.12 16.11 -11.97
C LEU A 65 -8.37 16.93 -12.25
N GLU A 66 -8.68 17.15 -13.53
CA GLU A 66 -9.88 17.85 -13.98
C GLU A 66 -11.14 17.10 -13.57
N ARG A 67 -11.13 15.76 -13.69
CA ARG A 67 -12.23 14.90 -13.24
C ARG A 67 -12.41 14.93 -11.72
N ILE A 68 -11.32 14.92 -10.96
CA ILE A 68 -11.37 15.03 -9.49
C ILE A 68 -11.97 16.39 -9.09
N GLN A 69 -11.53 17.49 -9.72
CA GLN A 69 -12.07 18.82 -9.45
C GLN A 69 -13.56 18.94 -9.79
N GLN A 70 -13.97 18.35 -10.92
CA GLN A 70 -15.39 18.26 -11.30
C GLN A 70 -16.18 17.46 -10.26
N ASN A 71 -15.66 16.30 -9.84
CA ASN A 71 -16.32 15.44 -8.84
C ASN A 71 -16.39 16.07 -7.45
N GLN A 72 -15.42 16.90 -7.06
CA GLN A 72 -15.48 17.67 -5.81
C GLN A 72 -16.60 18.72 -5.81
N SER A 73 -17.00 19.17 -7.00
CA SER A 73 -18.09 20.14 -7.18
C SER A 73 -19.46 19.46 -7.36
N THR A 74 -19.50 18.13 -7.46
CA THR A 74 -20.72 17.33 -7.60
C THR A 74 -21.56 17.40 -6.32
N SER A 75 -22.87 17.56 -6.45
CA SER A 75 -23.76 17.61 -5.29
C SER A 75 -23.85 16.23 -4.64
N LYS A 76 -23.91 16.19 -3.29
CA LYS A 76 -24.15 14.93 -2.55
C LYS A 76 -25.47 14.26 -2.93
N THR A 77 -26.43 15.00 -3.48
CA THR A 77 -27.70 14.45 -3.99
C THR A 77 -27.52 13.55 -5.21
N GLU A 78 -26.40 13.70 -5.92
CA GLU A 78 -26.05 12.92 -7.11
C GLU A 78 -25.21 11.68 -6.76
N TYR A 79 -24.84 11.52 -5.48
CA TYR A 79 -24.04 10.39 -5.03
C TYR A 79 -24.89 9.12 -5.01
N ARG A 80 -24.30 8.02 -5.47
CA ARG A 80 -24.94 6.69 -5.41
C ARG A 80 -24.27 5.87 -4.33
N ASN A 81 -25.08 5.25 -3.46
CA ASN A 81 -24.58 4.30 -2.48
C ASN A 81 -23.96 3.10 -3.20
N TRP A 82 -22.71 2.79 -2.91
CA TRP A 82 -21.98 1.72 -3.59
C TRP A 82 -22.64 0.34 -3.43
N ARG A 83 -23.37 0.09 -2.33
CA ARG A 83 -24.18 -1.13 -2.13
C ARG A 83 -25.31 -1.28 -3.15
N ASN A 84 -25.73 -0.17 -3.76
CA ASN A 84 -26.74 -0.17 -4.81
C ASN A 84 -26.11 -0.24 -6.22
N LEU A 85 -24.78 -0.30 -6.32
CA LEU A 85 -24.02 -0.40 -7.57
C LEU A 85 -23.40 -1.78 -7.78
N ARG A 86 -23.08 -2.47 -6.68
CA ARG A 86 -22.40 -3.75 -6.64
C ARG A 86 -23.24 -4.71 -5.81
N SER A 87 -23.63 -5.85 -6.39
CA SER A 87 -24.41 -6.91 -5.71
C SER A 87 -23.54 -8.07 -5.22
N ASP A 88 -22.24 -7.98 -5.44
CA ASP A 88 -21.22 -9.02 -5.25
C ASP A 88 -20.34 -8.79 -4.01
N VAL A 89 -20.71 -7.83 -3.15
CA VAL A 89 -19.98 -7.46 -1.92
C VAL A 89 -20.91 -7.53 -0.72
#